data_AF-A0A947K4C5-F1
#
_entry.id   AF-A0A947K4C5-F1
#
_cell.length_a   1.000
_cell.length_b   1.000
_cell.length_c   1.000
_cell.angle_alpha   90.00
_cell.angle_beta   90.00
_cell.angle_gamma   90.00
#
_symmetry.space_group_name_H-M   'P 1'
#
loop_
_entity.id
_entity.type
_entity.pdbx_description
1 polymer ?
#
loop_
_entity_poly.entity_id
_entity_poly.type
_entity_poly.pdbx_seq_one_letter_code
_entity_poly.pdbx_strand_id
1 'polypeptide(L)' 'MHSKLIFSLILVGLTVLFVIQNVAVVEISFLFWSASMSRSLLIFFLLALGIIIGWLMHSYFMHRQNISADE' A
#
# COMPACT_ATOMS: atom_id res chain seq x y z
N MET A 1 35.82 -2.77 9.86
CA MET A 1 34.65 -2.28 10.65
C MET A 1 34.00 -1.01 10.07
N HIS A 2 34.67 -0.23 9.21
CA HIS A 2 34.07 0.96 8.57
C HIS A 2 33.11 0.65 7.42
N SER A 3 33.25 -0.49 6.72
CA SER A 3 32.38 -0.85 5.59
C SER A 3 30.91 -1.00 6.01
N LYS A 4 30.65 -1.47 7.25
CA LYS A 4 29.28 -1.56 7.80
C LYS A 4 28.68 -0.17 8.05
N LEU A 5 29.49 0.80 8.50
CA LEU A 5 29.07 2.18 8.72
C LEU A 5 28.81 2.91 7.39
N ILE A 6 29.70 2.72 6.41
CA ILE A 6 29.53 3.27 5.06
C ILE A 6 28.29 2.68 4.40
N PHE A 7 28.10 1.37 4.49
CA PHE A 7 26.89 0.71 3.99
C PHE A 7 25.62 1.23 4.68
N SER A 8 25.65 1.39 6.00
CA SER A 8 24.52 1.95 6.75
C SER A 8 24.23 3.40 6.35
N LEU A 9 25.27 4.21 6.11
CA LEU A 9 25.12 5.61 5.71
C LEU A 9 24.52 5.71 4.30
N ILE A 10 24.96 4.84 3.38
CA ILE A 10 24.40 4.72 2.03
C ILE A 10 22.92 4.31 2.13
N LEU A 11 22.59 3.35 2.99
CA LEU A 11 21.22 2.87 3.16
C LEU A 11 20.29 3.97 3.71
N VAL A 12 20.78 4.75 4.69
CA VAL A 12 20.06 5.91 5.23
C VAL A 12 19.88 6.98 4.14
N GLY A 13 20.92 7.30 3.38
CA GLY A 13 20.83 8.22 2.23
C GLY A 13 19.82 7.77 1.18
N LEU A 14 19.82 6.48 0.84
CA LEU A 14 18.84 5.87 -0.07
C LEU A 14 17.41 6.00 0.46
N THR A 15 17.21 5.78 1.75
CA THR A 15 15.90 5.88 2.41
C THR A 15 15.39 7.31 2.38
N VAL A 16 16.25 8.28 2.67
CA VAL A 16 15.90 9.71 2.61
C VAL A 16 15.57 10.13 1.17
N LEU A 17 16.37 9.71 0.19
CA LEU A 17 16.09 9.96 -1.23
C LEU A 17 14.80 9.29 -1.67
N PHE A 18 14.53 8.06 -1.22
CA PHE A 18 13.28 7.37 -1.49
C PHE A 18 12.09 8.14 -0.94
N VAL A 19 12.17 8.62 0.32
CA VAL A 19 11.11 9.43 0.92
C VAL A 19 10.91 10.74 0.15
N ILE A 20 11.97 11.48 -0.16
CA ILE A 20 11.89 12.77 -0.86
C ILE A 20 11.34 12.59 -2.29
N GLN A 21 11.77 11.55 -3.02
CA GLN A 21 11.22 11.27 -4.34
C GLN A 21 9.78 10.77 -4.28
N ASN A 22 9.39 10.07 -3.21
CA ASN A 22 8.02 9.63 -2.97
C ASN A 22 7.15 10.69 -2.27
N VAL A 23 7.72 11.84 -1.90
CA VAL A 23 7.06 13.08 -1.46
C VAL A 23 6.52 13.86 -2.67
N ALA A 24 6.24 13.18 -3.79
CA ALA A 24 5.29 13.70 -4.75
C ALA A 24 3.90 13.69 -4.09
N VAL A 25 3.55 14.79 -3.43
CA VAL A 25 2.21 15.02 -2.86
C VAL A 25 1.24 15.07 -4.04
N VAL A 26 0.27 14.16 -4.04
CA VAL A 26 -0.86 14.20 -4.97
C VAL A 26 -2.03 14.76 -4.22
N GLU A 27 -2.60 15.81 -4.80
CA GLU A 27 -3.88 16.34 -4.39
C GLU A 27 -4.96 15.46 -5.02
N ILE A 28 -5.67 14.72 -4.17
CA ILE A 28 -6.91 14.05 -4.59
C ILE A 28 -8.05 15.00 -4.30
N SER A 29 -8.72 15.44 -5.36
CA SER A 29 -9.94 16.23 -5.27
C SER A 29 -11.11 15.31 -5.61
N PHE A 30 -11.92 14.96 -4.61
CA PHE A 30 -13.11 14.13 -4.79
C PHE A 30 -14.38 14.91 -4.43
N LEU A 31 -15.19 15.22 -5.46
CA LEU A 31 -16.45 15.97 -5.40
C LEU A 31 -16.35 17.34 -4.68
N PHE A 32 -16.31 17.35 -3.35
CA PHE A 32 -16.20 18.56 -2.51
C PHE A 32 -15.07 18.50 -1.48
N TRP A 33 -14.27 17.44 -1.48
CA TRP A 33 -13.20 17.22 -0.52
C TRP A 33 -11.85 17.13 -1.23
N SER A 34 -10.88 17.89 -0.73
CA SER A 34 -9.50 17.91 -1.22
C SER A 34 -8.59 17.35 -0.14
N ALA A 35 -7.78 16.37 -0.49
CA ALA A 35 -6.81 15.78 0.42
C ALA A 35 -5.45 15.64 -0.26
N SER A 36 -4.43 16.17 0.39
CA SER A 36 -3.05 16.14 -0.10
C SER A 36 -2.28 15.08 0.67
N MET A 37 -1.87 14.00 -0.02
CA MET A 37 -1.06 12.93 0.58
C MET A 37 0.04 12.45 -0.38
N SER A 38 1.05 11.75 0.14
CA SER A 38 2.11 11.20 -0.71
C SER A 38 1.56 10.13 -1.66
N ARG A 39 2.04 10.09 -2.91
CA ARG A 39 1.69 9.04 -3.90
C ARG A 39 1.92 7.64 -3.36
N SER A 40 2.97 7.44 -2.57
CA SER A 40 3.29 6.14 -1.97
C SER A 40 2.22 5.67 -0.98
N LEU A 41 1.71 6.56 -0.13
CA LEU A 41 0.60 6.27 0.79
C LEU A 41 -0.67 5.94 0.01
N LEU A 42 -0.98 6.70 -1.04
CA LEU A 42 -2.12 6.43 -1.94
C LEU A 42 -2.06 5.00 -2.49
N ILE A 43 -0.96 4.63 -3.12
CA ILE A 43 -0.77 3.30 -3.73
C ILE A 43 -0.86 2.20 -2.66
N PHE A 44 -0.28 2.43 -1.48
CA PHE A 44 -0.34 1.48 -0.37
C PHE A 44 -1.79 1.23 0.11
N PHE A 45 -2.58 2.29 0.29
CA PHE A 45 -3.99 2.16 0.67
C PHE A 45 -4.83 1.48 -0.41
N LEU A 46 -4.62 1.82 -1.69
CA LEU A 46 -5.29 1.16 -2.81
C LEU A 46 -5.00 -0.34 -2.84
N LEU A 47 -3.74 -0.72 -2.63
CA LEU A 47 -3.33 -2.12 -2.61
C LEU A 47 -3.91 -2.86 -1.40
N ALA A 48 -3.87 -2.25 -0.21
CA ALA A 48 -4.48 -2.81 0.99
C ALA A 48 -5.99 -3.03 0.82
N LEU A 49 -6.70 -2.04 0.27
CA LEU A 49 -8.13 -2.16 -0.04
C LEU A 49 -8.40 -3.28 -1.06
N GLY A 50 -7.59 -3.38 -2.11
CA GLY A 50 -7.69 -4.46 -3.09
C GLY A 50 -7.53 -5.85 -2.47
N ILE A 51 -6.56 -6.01 -1.57
CA ILE A 51 -6.35 -7.27 -0.83
C ILE A 51 -7.55 -7.57 0.07
N ILE A 52 -8.03 -6.59 0.83
CA ILE A 52 -9.17 -6.76 1.74
C ILE A 52 -10.42 -7.16 0.95
N ILE A 53 -10.73 -6.46 -0.14
CA ILE A 53 -11.88 -6.77 -0.99
C ILE A 53 -11.72 -8.17 -1.61
N GLY A 54 -10.54 -8.49 -2.15
CA GLY A 54 -10.26 -9.81 -2.72
C GLY A 54 -10.42 -10.94 -1.70
N TRP A 55 -9.93 -10.74 -0.49
CA TRP A 55 -10.10 -11.70 0.61
C TRP A 55 -11.57 -11.86 0.98
N LEU A 56 -12.30 -10.75 1.20
CA LEU A 56 -13.71 -10.79 1.57
C LEU A 56 -14.53 -11.47 0.47
N MET A 57 -14.26 -11.16 -0.80
CA MET A 57 -14.96 -11.77 -1.93
C MET A 57 -14.66 -13.27 -2.03
N HIS A 58 -13.40 -13.67 -1.89
CA HIS A 58 -13.01 -15.10 -1.83
C HIS A 58 -13.71 -15.82 -0.68
N SER A 59 -13.77 -15.22 0.52
CA SER A 59 -14.48 -15.77 1.68
C SER A 59 -15.99 -15.91 1.43
N TYR A 60 -16.62 -14.92 0.79
CA TYR A 60 -18.05 -14.98 0.44
C TYR A 60 -18.35 -16.06 -0.60
N PHE A 61 -17.50 -16.21 -1.62
CA PHE A 61 -17.66 -17.24 -2.65
C PHE A 61 -17.43 -18.65 -2.10
N MET A 62 -16.42 -18.85 -1.25
CA MET A 62 -16.19 -20.14 -0.58
C MET A 62 -17.36 -20.54 0.31
N HIS A 63 -17.97 -19.59 1.02
CA HIS A 63 -19.13 -19.87 1.87
C HIS A 63 -20.36 -20.33 1.07
N ARG A 64 -20.55 -19.84 -0.17
CA ARG A 64 -21.63 -20.34 -1.05
C ARG A 64 -21.37 -21.74 -1.58
N GLN A 65 -20.11 -22.12 -1.81
CA GLN A 65 -19.78 -23.40 -2.43
C GLN A 65 -19.98 -24.59 -1.48
N ASN A 66 -19.80 -24.40 -0.16
CA ASN A 66 -20.06 -25.45 0.83
C ASN A 66 -21.56 -25.72 1.05
N ILE A 67 -22.46 -24.75 0.79
CA ILE A 67 -23.91 -24.94 0.98
C ILE A 67 -24.52 -25.77 -0.17
N SER A 68 -23.88 -25.80 -1.35
CA SER A 68 -24.34 -26.57 -2.52
C SER A 68 -23.79 -27.99 -2.60
N ALA A 69 -22.85 -28.37 -1.72
CA ALA A 69 -22.25 -29.71 -1.67
C ALA A 69 -22.98 -30.65 -0.70
N ASP A 70 -23.93 -30.12 0.08
CA ASP A 70 -24.75 -30.85 1.05
C ASP A 70 -26.19 -31.14 0.53
N GLU A 71 -26.51 -30.85 -0.74
CA GLU A 71 -27.76 -31.26 -1.43
C GLU A 71 -27.62 -32.56 -2.23
#